data_AF-A0AAD9TWD6-F1
#
_entry.id   AF-A0AAD9TWD6-F1
#
_cell.length_a   1.000
_cell.length_b   1.000
_cell.length_c   1.000
_cell.angle_alpha   90.00
_cell.angle_beta   90.00
_cell.angle_gamma   90.00
#
_symmetry.space_group_name_H-M   'P 1'
#
loop_
_entity.id
_entity.type
_entity.pdbx_description
1 polymer ?
#
loop_
_entity_poly.entity_id
_entity_poly.type
_entity_poly.pdbx_seq_one_letter_code
_entity_poly.pdbx_strand_id
1 'polypeptide(L)'
;MILVDAAFIIEILLKSKFTNLQNRNDLISTKPWMIADIMFDMCLLENQLPFFIINELGAILSMSSEENNHPIINLIHDFTKDSWDFSKIEDSLENKSLERVEHLVDFLRICLVPSETGWHKTTRLGTLATPSVTELHHAGIKFKASDKSLFEIKFNSRSGILEIPRLKIVKQTEVTSLLYPLHK
;
A
#
# COMPACT_ATOMS: atom_id res chain seq x y z
N MET A 1 21.01 -2.77 -14.85
CA MET A 1 19.91 -1.79 -14.74
C MET A 1 19.14 -2.07 -13.47
N ILE A 2 18.48 -3.23 -13.33
CA ILE A 2 17.79 -3.68 -12.10
C ILE A 2 18.54 -3.41 -10.77
N LEU A 3 19.84 -3.73 -10.69
CA LEU A 3 20.62 -3.52 -9.47
C LEU A 3 20.79 -2.04 -9.11
N VAL A 4 20.95 -1.18 -10.13
CA VAL A 4 21.06 0.28 -9.96
C VAL A 4 19.71 0.83 -9.49
N ASP A 5 18.63 0.34 -10.08
CA ASP A 5 17.27 0.73 -9.71
C ASP A 5 16.96 0.31 -8.26
N ALA A 6 17.29 -0.93 -7.88
CA ALA A 6 17.12 -1.41 -6.51
C ALA A 6 17.98 -0.64 -5.49
N ALA A 7 19.24 -0.34 -5.83
CA ALA A 7 20.11 0.47 -4.99
C ALA A 7 19.57 1.89 -4.81
N PHE A 8 19.04 2.50 -5.87
CA PHE A 8 18.40 3.81 -5.83
C PHE A 8 17.17 3.82 -4.91
N ILE A 9 16.32 2.80 -4.98
CA ILE A 9 15.16 2.66 -4.07
C ILE A 9 15.65 2.60 -2.61
N ILE A 10 16.65 1.75 -2.33
CA ILE A 10 17.17 1.61 -0.96
C ILE A 10 17.80 2.93 -0.46
N GLU A 11 18.53 3.64 -1.32
CA GLU A 11 19.11 4.95 -0.97
C GLU A 11 18.03 5.95 -0.57
N ILE A 12 16.91 6.02 -1.32
CA ILE A 12 15.78 6.89 -0.99
C ILE A 12 15.16 6.52 0.35
N LEU A 13 14.91 5.23 0.58
CA LEU A 13 14.32 4.73 1.83
C LEU A 13 15.20 5.11 3.04
N LEU A 14 16.50 4.89 2.92
CA LEU A 14 17.47 5.24 3.97
C LEU A 14 17.53 6.75 4.20
N LYS A 15 17.62 7.56 3.15
CA LYS A 15 17.64 9.03 3.26
C LYS A 15 16.35 9.60 3.82
N SER A 16 15.22 8.96 3.55
CA SER A 16 13.94 9.37 4.13
C SER A 16 13.89 9.11 5.64
N LYS A 17 14.43 7.98 6.11
CA LYS A 17 14.40 7.63 7.54
C LYS A 17 15.48 8.36 8.35
N PHE A 18 16.68 8.46 7.79
CA PHE A 18 17.87 8.94 8.49
C PHE A 18 18.24 10.34 8.00
N THR A 19 17.80 11.36 8.73
CA THR A 19 18.04 12.78 8.41
C THR A 19 19.52 13.15 8.41
N ASN A 20 20.39 12.38 9.07
CA ASN A 20 21.84 12.53 9.03
C ASN A 20 22.48 12.07 7.70
N LEU A 21 21.79 11.23 6.91
CA LEU A 21 22.23 10.84 5.57
C LEU A 21 21.82 11.85 4.49
N GLN A 22 20.97 12.82 4.87
CA GLN A 22 20.56 13.90 3.98
C GLN A 22 21.65 14.97 3.93
N ASN A 23 22.28 15.13 2.77
CA ASN A 23 23.15 16.29 2.55
C ASN A 23 22.27 17.53 2.29
N ARG A 24 22.72 18.72 2.72
CA ARG A 24 21.98 19.98 2.47
C ARG A 24 21.81 20.30 0.98
N ASN A 25 22.59 19.66 0.12
CA ASN A 25 22.51 19.79 -1.35
C ASN A 25 21.80 18.60 -2.02
N ASP A 26 21.25 17.66 -1.26
CA ASP A 26 20.56 16.51 -1.85
C ASP A 26 19.20 16.93 -2.43
N LEU A 27 18.91 16.44 -3.64
CA LEU A 27 17.67 16.70 -4.36
C LEU A 27 16.43 16.28 -3.56
N ILE A 28 16.54 15.20 -2.79
CA ILE A 28 15.50 14.64 -1.92
C ILE A 28 15.11 15.63 -0.82
N SER A 29 16.10 16.25 -0.16
CA SER A 29 15.85 17.23 0.90
C SER A 29 15.38 18.58 0.39
N THR A 30 15.73 18.91 -0.85
CA THR A 30 15.40 20.21 -1.47
C THR A 30 14.02 20.20 -2.13
N LYS A 31 13.51 19.02 -2.55
CA LYS A 31 12.27 18.88 -3.33
C LYS A 31 11.40 17.72 -2.84
N PRO A 32 10.65 17.88 -1.74
CA PRO A 32 9.79 16.83 -1.18
C PRO A 32 8.77 16.26 -2.18
N TRP A 33 8.27 17.07 -3.13
CA TRP A 33 7.35 16.60 -4.16
C TRP A 33 7.96 15.58 -5.12
N MET A 34 9.28 15.61 -5.32
CA MET A 34 9.99 14.65 -6.17
C MET A 34 9.99 13.24 -5.57
N ILE A 35 9.97 13.14 -4.23
CA ILE A 35 9.82 11.86 -3.53
C ILE A 35 8.46 11.23 -3.87
N ALA A 36 7.40 12.03 -3.85
CA ALA A 36 6.07 11.58 -4.23
C ALA A 36 6.03 11.09 -5.68
N ASP A 37 6.62 11.83 -6.62
CA ASP A 37 6.70 11.42 -8.04
C ASP A 37 7.45 10.08 -8.20
N ILE A 38 8.62 9.92 -7.56
CA ILE A 38 9.38 8.67 -7.59
C ILE A 38 8.56 7.50 -7.02
N MET A 39 7.77 7.73 -5.98
CA MET A 39 6.91 6.70 -5.41
C MET A 39 5.79 6.25 -6.32
N PHE A 40 5.11 7.19 -6.98
CA PHE A 40 4.11 6.86 -7.98
C PHE A 40 4.75 6.07 -9.14
N ASP A 41 5.94 6.47 -9.57
CA ASP A 41 6.70 5.77 -10.60
C ASP A 41 7.07 4.35 -10.15
N MET A 42 7.50 4.14 -8.90
CA MET A 42 7.78 2.81 -8.34
C MET A 42 6.54 1.90 -8.26
N CYS A 43 5.33 2.47 -8.34
CA CYS A 43 4.07 1.70 -8.33
C CYS A 43 3.51 1.43 -9.73
N LEU A 44 4.15 1.95 -10.78
CA LEU A 44 3.80 1.58 -12.16
C LEU A 44 4.18 0.12 -12.41
N LEU A 45 3.32 -0.59 -13.14
CA LEU A 45 3.54 -2.00 -13.51
C LEU A 45 4.87 -2.19 -14.28
N GLU A 46 5.26 -1.19 -15.07
CA GLU A 46 6.49 -1.18 -15.86
C GLU A 46 7.76 -1.07 -15.00
N ASN A 47 7.65 -0.53 -13.78
CA ASN A 47 8.77 -0.28 -12.87
C ASN A 47 8.79 -1.27 -11.69
N GLN A 48 8.06 -2.39 -11.77
CA GLN A 48 8.09 -3.39 -10.71
C GLN A 48 9.41 -4.17 -10.73
N LEU A 49 10.10 -4.15 -9.59
CA LEU A 49 11.21 -5.03 -9.32
C LEU A 49 10.75 -6.20 -8.44
N PRO A 50 11.30 -7.41 -8.66
CA PRO A 50 11.13 -8.49 -7.71
C PRO A 50 11.56 -8.06 -6.31
N PHE A 51 10.67 -8.19 -5.33
CA PHE A 51 10.88 -7.70 -3.98
C PHE A 51 12.11 -8.32 -3.31
N PHE A 52 12.42 -9.58 -3.63
CA PHE A 52 13.58 -10.29 -3.07
C PHE A 52 14.89 -9.53 -3.33
N ILE A 53 15.03 -8.82 -4.45
CA ILE A 53 16.24 -8.05 -4.77
C ILE A 53 16.40 -6.89 -3.78
N ILE A 54 15.33 -6.14 -3.54
CA ILE A 54 15.32 -5.04 -2.57
C ILE A 54 15.57 -5.59 -1.16
N ASN A 55 14.95 -6.72 -0.83
CA ASN A 55 15.08 -7.35 0.47
C ASN A 55 16.51 -7.85 0.76
N GLU A 56 17.14 -8.55 -0.19
CA GLU A 56 18.50 -9.08 -0.05
C GLU A 56 19.55 -7.97 -0.02
N LEU A 57 19.44 -6.98 -0.92
CA LEU A 57 20.36 -5.82 -0.91
C LEU A 57 20.21 -5.00 0.36
N GLY A 58 18.97 -4.80 0.84
CA GLY A 58 18.70 -4.16 2.12
C GLY A 58 19.35 -4.92 3.27
N ALA A 59 19.22 -6.25 3.30
CA ALA A 59 19.85 -7.09 4.31
C ALA A 59 21.39 -6.97 4.31
N ILE A 60 22.02 -6.97 3.13
CA ILE A 60 23.47 -6.76 3.00
C ILE A 60 23.88 -5.41 3.60
N LEU A 61 23.13 -4.35 3.32
CA LEU A 61 23.42 -3.00 3.79
C LEU A 61 23.11 -2.81 5.29
N SER A 62 22.22 -3.62 5.85
CA SER A 62 21.85 -3.60 7.27
C SER A 62 22.69 -4.53 8.14
N MET A 63 23.60 -5.34 7.58
CA MET A 63 24.53 -6.19 8.35
C MET A 63 25.50 -5.42 9.26
N SER A 64 25.42 -4.08 9.29
CA SER A 64 26.19 -3.19 10.18
C SER A 64 25.41 -2.68 11.40
N SER A 65 24.16 -3.09 11.63
CA SER A 65 23.35 -2.65 12.77
C SER A 65 22.65 -3.82 13.47
N GLU A 66 22.87 -3.98 14.78
CA GLU A 66 22.39 -5.12 15.58
C GLU A 66 20.88 -5.11 15.91
N GLU A 67 20.07 -4.24 15.30
CA GLU A 67 18.64 -4.13 15.63
C GLU A 67 17.71 -4.59 14.50
N ASN A 68 17.01 -5.69 14.81
CA ASN A 68 15.75 -6.17 14.24
C ASN A 68 15.76 -6.93 12.90
N ASN A 69 14.95 -7.99 12.88
CA ASN A 69 14.56 -8.72 11.68
C ASN A 69 13.82 -7.78 10.71
N HIS A 70 14.18 -7.83 9.43
CA HIS A 70 13.57 -7.13 8.29
C HIS A 70 13.61 -5.58 8.30
N PRO A 71 14.81 -4.97 8.38
CA PRO A 71 14.97 -3.51 8.40
C PRO A 71 14.38 -2.83 7.16
N ILE A 72 14.50 -3.46 5.98
CA ILE A 72 14.03 -2.87 4.72
C ILE A 72 12.50 -2.85 4.58
N ILE A 73 11.80 -3.87 5.10
CA ILE A 73 10.34 -3.93 5.12
C ILE A 73 9.79 -2.79 5.98
N ASN A 74 10.38 -2.58 7.16
CA ASN A 74 9.98 -1.51 8.06
C ASN A 74 10.27 -0.13 7.46
N LEU A 75 11.42 0.02 6.79
CA LEU A 75 11.74 1.26 6.06
C LEU A 75 10.72 1.55 4.95
N ILE A 76 10.31 0.55 4.17
CA ILE A 76 9.29 0.71 3.13
C ILE A 76 7.95 1.07 3.78
N HIS A 77 7.54 0.39 4.85
CA HIS A 77 6.29 0.66 5.55
C HIS A 77 6.24 2.09 6.10
N ASP A 78 7.26 2.51 6.85
CA ASP A 78 7.38 3.88 7.37
C ASP A 78 7.33 4.90 6.23
N PHE A 79 8.11 4.67 5.17
CA PHE A 79 8.17 5.56 4.01
C PHE A 79 6.81 5.71 3.31
N THR A 80 6.04 4.62 3.20
CA THR A 80 4.69 4.63 2.60
C THR A 80 3.67 5.36 3.47
N LYS A 81 3.81 5.28 4.80
CA LYS A 81 2.96 6.00 5.75
C LYS A 81 3.19 7.51 5.68
N ASP A 82 4.45 7.92 5.65
CA ASP A 82 4.85 9.33 5.67
C ASP A 82 4.55 10.05 4.35
N SER A 83 4.75 9.36 3.22
CA SER A 83 4.75 10.01 1.91
C SER A 83 3.41 10.00 1.19
N TRP A 84 2.53 9.05 1.51
CA TRP A 84 1.33 8.79 0.70
C TRP A 84 0.03 9.34 1.30
N ASP A 85 0.07 10.03 2.46
CA ASP A 85 -1.14 10.40 3.22
C ASP A 85 -2.05 9.17 3.48
N PHE A 86 -1.48 7.96 3.43
CA PHE A 86 -2.14 6.72 3.81
C PHE A 86 -2.12 6.60 5.33
N SER A 87 -2.76 7.56 6.01
CA SER A 87 -3.14 7.46 7.43
C SER A 87 -4.01 6.23 7.77
N LYS A 88 -4.33 5.43 6.74
CA LYS A 88 -5.15 4.23 6.74
C LYS A 88 -4.37 2.92 6.55
N ILE A 89 -3.05 2.99 6.35
CA ILE A 89 -2.18 1.80 6.45
C ILE A 89 -2.15 1.35 7.91
N GLU A 90 -2.24 0.04 8.13
CA GLU A 90 -2.21 -0.56 9.47
C GLU A 90 -0.87 -0.24 10.17
N ASP A 91 -0.94 0.19 11.42
CA ASP A 91 0.24 0.58 12.21
C ASP A 91 1.21 -0.58 12.47
N SER A 92 0.71 -1.82 12.44
CA SER A 92 1.49 -3.03 12.68
C SER A 92 1.43 -3.98 11.49
N LEU A 93 2.58 -4.59 11.19
CA LEU A 93 2.73 -5.65 10.19
C LEU A 93 2.68 -7.06 10.80
N GLU A 94 2.50 -7.19 12.11
CA GLU A 94 2.65 -8.46 12.87
C GLU A 94 1.70 -9.58 12.39
N ASN A 95 0.59 -9.24 11.75
CA ASN A 95 -0.41 -10.19 11.26
C ASN A 95 -0.39 -10.37 9.73
N LYS A 96 0.61 -9.82 9.02
CA LYS A 96 0.73 -9.90 7.56
C LYS A 96 1.69 -11.02 7.14
N SER A 97 1.34 -11.74 6.08
CA SER A 97 2.24 -12.73 5.47
C SER A 97 3.21 -12.05 4.50
N LEU A 98 4.35 -11.59 5.00
CA LEU A 98 5.36 -10.89 4.20
C LEU A 98 6.37 -11.82 3.51
N GLU A 99 6.31 -13.13 3.78
CA GLU A 99 7.21 -14.13 3.20
C GLU A 99 7.06 -14.31 1.68
N ARG A 100 5.96 -13.83 1.09
CA ARG A 100 5.62 -14.02 -0.33
C ARG A 100 5.43 -12.73 -1.11
N VAL A 101 5.92 -11.61 -0.60
CA VAL A 101 5.80 -10.33 -1.31
C VAL A 101 6.54 -10.45 -2.65
N GLU A 102 5.82 -10.25 -3.75
CA GLU A 102 6.39 -10.41 -5.09
C GLU A 102 7.10 -9.13 -5.57
N HIS A 103 6.51 -7.97 -5.29
CA HIS A 103 6.99 -6.65 -5.71
C HIS A 103 6.40 -5.53 -4.83
N LEU A 104 6.80 -4.27 -5.03
CA LEU A 104 6.42 -3.16 -4.15
C LEU A 104 4.91 -2.90 -4.13
N VAL A 105 4.22 -3.03 -5.26
CA VAL A 105 2.76 -2.88 -5.31
C VAL A 105 2.06 -4.01 -4.53
N ASP A 106 2.57 -5.24 -4.58
CA ASP A 106 2.05 -6.35 -3.79
C ASP A 106 2.24 -6.09 -2.28
N PHE A 107 3.40 -5.53 -1.90
CA PHE A 107 3.63 -5.07 -0.53
C PHE A 107 2.56 -4.06 -0.08
N LEU A 108 2.30 -3.02 -0.87
CA LEU A 108 1.27 -2.01 -0.57
C LEU A 108 -0.11 -2.64 -0.43
N ARG A 109 -0.46 -3.59 -1.31
CA ARG A 109 -1.72 -4.35 -1.23
C ARG A 109 -1.83 -5.06 0.12
N ILE A 110 -0.79 -5.78 0.55
CA ILE A 110 -0.76 -6.50 1.82
C ILE A 110 -0.93 -5.53 3.00
N CYS A 111 -0.27 -4.38 2.99
CA CYS A 111 -0.36 -3.36 4.04
C CYS A 111 -1.74 -2.71 4.15
N LEU A 112 -2.45 -2.56 3.02
CA LEU A 112 -3.74 -1.90 2.99
C LEU A 112 -4.91 -2.86 3.27
N VAL A 113 -4.80 -4.13 2.90
CA VAL A 113 -5.87 -5.12 3.11
C VAL A 113 -6.01 -5.41 4.62
N PRO A 114 -7.18 -5.21 5.25
CA PRO A 114 -7.35 -5.45 6.68
C PRO A 114 -7.02 -6.89 7.09
N SER A 115 -6.31 -7.05 8.21
CA SER A 115 -5.91 -8.36 8.78
C SER A 115 -7.12 -9.26 9.09
N GLU A 116 -8.24 -8.65 9.49
CA GLU A 116 -9.52 -9.33 9.66
C GLU A 116 -10.43 -9.10 8.45
N THR A 117 -10.15 -9.82 7.38
CA THR A 117 -11.21 -10.14 6.45
C THR A 117 -11.41 -11.63 6.52
N GLY A 118 -12.42 -12.03 7.29
CA GLY A 118 -13.16 -13.24 7.00
C GLY A 118 -13.76 -13.10 5.60
N TRP A 119 -12.93 -13.18 4.55
CA TRP A 119 -13.33 -13.79 3.29
C TRP A 119 -13.63 -15.23 3.66
N HIS A 120 -14.76 -15.44 4.35
CA HIS A 120 -15.44 -16.71 4.29
C HIS A 120 -15.44 -17.04 2.82
N LYS A 121 -14.80 -18.16 2.44
CA LYS A 121 -14.88 -18.73 1.10
C LYS A 121 -16.31 -18.47 0.65
N THR A 122 -16.49 -17.50 -0.23
CA THR A 122 -17.81 -17.18 -0.72
C THR A 122 -18.19 -18.46 -1.43
N THR A 123 -19.13 -19.19 -0.82
CA THR A 123 -19.86 -20.26 -1.50
C THR A 123 -20.15 -19.68 -2.87
N ARG A 124 -19.60 -20.27 -3.95
CA ARG A 124 -19.71 -19.70 -5.30
C ARG A 124 -21.18 -19.39 -5.55
N LEU A 125 -21.56 -18.15 -5.31
CA LEU A 125 -22.93 -17.72 -5.36
C LEU A 125 -23.11 -17.46 -6.85
N GLY A 126 -23.62 -18.47 -7.54
CA GLY A 126 -23.73 -18.48 -9.00
C GLY A 126 -24.22 -17.13 -9.49
N THR A 127 -23.47 -16.54 -10.41
CA THR A 127 -23.70 -15.31 -11.18
C THR A 127 -24.88 -14.43 -10.71
N LEU A 128 -24.87 -14.00 -9.45
CA LEU A 128 -25.79 -12.96 -9.03
C LEU A 128 -25.24 -11.65 -9.59
N ALA A 129 -26.00 -11.02 -10.48
CA ALA A 129 -25.69 -9.67 -10.93
C ALA A 129 -25.50 -8.81 -9.68
N THR A 130 -24.33 -8.16 -9.56
CA THR A 130 -24.06 -7.26 -8.44
C THR A 130 -25.07 -6.11 -8.54
N PRO A 131 -25.92 -5.89 -7.53
CA PRO A 131 -26.94 -4.85 -7.57
C PRO A 131 -26.27 -3.46 -7.67
N SER A 132 -26.88 -2.58 -8.44
CA SER A 132 -26.48 -1.18 -8.55
C SER A 132 -26.68 -0.44 -7.23
N VAL A 133 -25.97 0.67 -7.05
CA VAL A 133 -26.13 1.56 -5.89
C VAL A 133 -27.58 2.01 -5.72
N THR A 134 -28.27 2.28 -6.82
CA THR A 134 -29.69 2.67 -6.82
C THR A 134 -30.60 1.56 -6.34
N GLU A 135 -30.37 0.32 -6.76
CA GLU A 135 -31.13 -0.85 -6.28
C GLU A 135 -30.89 -1.11 -4.79
N LEU A 136 -29.64 -1.00 -4.33
CA LEU A 136 -29.31 -1.11 -2.91
C LEU A 136 -30.04 -0.04 -2.08
N HIS A 137 -30.05 1.21 -2.56
CA HIS A 137 -30.78 2.29 -1.90
C HIS A 137 -32.29 2.04 -1.86
N HIS A 138 -32.90 1.57 -2.95
CA HIS A 138 -34.32 1.18 -2.98
C HIS A 138 -34.65 0.00 -2.07
N ALA A 139 -33.69 -0.91 -1.85
CA ALA A 139 -33.80 -1.98 -0.87
C ALA A 139 -33.67 -1.49 0.60
N GLY A 140 -33.52 -0.17 0.82
CA GLY A 140 -33.43 0.44 2.15
C GLY A 140 -32.02 0.48 2.73
N ILE A 141 -30.99 0.16 1.94
CA ILE A 141 -29.60 0.23 2.39
C ILE A 141 -29.14 1.69 2.44
N LYS A 142 -28.60 2.09 3.59
CA LYS A 142 -28.06 3.42 3.84
C LYS A 142 -26.55 3.39 3.74
N PHE A 143 -25.97 4.40 3.10
CA PHE A 143 -24.53 4.51 2.94
C PHE A 143 -23.95 5.43 3.99
N LYS A 144 -22.83 5.05 4.59
CA LYS A 144 -22.11 5.86 5.57
C LYS A 144 -20.62 5.86 5.26
N ALA A 145 -20.01 7.04 5.27
CA ALA A 145 -18.57 7.17 5.11
C ALA A 145 -17.84 6.70 6.38
N SER A 146 -16.72 6.01 6.18
CA SER A 146 -15.83 5.54 7.24
C SER A 146 -14.42 6.11 7.04
N ASP A 147 -13.75 6.42 8.15
CA ASP A 147 -12.36 6.88 8.14
C ASP A 147 -11.36 5.72 8.38
N LYS A 148 -11.84 4.47 8.35
CA LYS A 148 -11.03 3.25 8.50
C LYS A 148 -10.25 2.90 7.21
N SER A 149 -9.55 1.75 7.22
CA SER A 149 -8.76 1.23 6.10
C SER A 149 -9.50 1.30 4.76
N LEU A 150 -8.75 1.56 3.67
CA LEU A 150 -9.27 1.72 2.31
C LEU A 150 -10.07 0.52 1.79
N PHE A 151 -9.83 -0.68 2.33
CA PHE A 151 -10.53 -1.89 1.92
C PHE A 151 -11.52 -2.42 2.97
N GLU A 152 -11.77 -1.68 4.07
CA GLU A 152 -12.72 -2.08 5.11
C GLU A 152 -14.15 -1.64 4.78
N ILE A 153 -14.86 -2.46 3.99
CA ILE A 153 -16.29 -2.29 3.72
C ILE A 153 -17.09 -3.18 4.68
N LYS A 154 -18.03 -2.58 5.43
CA LYS A 154 -18.82 -3.30 6.44
C LYS A 154 -20.32 -3.08 6.23
N PHE A 155 -21.08 -4.16 6.17
CA PHE A 155 -22.53 -4.11 6.16
C PHE A 155 -23.10 -4.55 7.51
N ASN A 156 -23.90 -3.69 8.14
CA ASN A 156 -24.65 -4.03 9.33
C ASN A 156 -26.09 -4.39 8.93
N SER A 157 -26.40 -5.69 8.94
CA SER A 157 -27.72 -6.21 8.56
C SER A 157 -28.86 -5.77 9.48
N ARG A 158 -28.57 -5.39 10.74
CA ARG A 158 -29.58 -4.92 11.69
C ARG A 158 -29.98 -3.48 11.43
N SER A 159 -29.02 -2.62 11.07
CA SER A 159 -29.28 -1.20 10.79
C SER A 159 -29.49 -0.89 9.31
N GLY A 160 -29.17 -1.83 8.42
CA GLY A 160 -29.19 -1.63 6.96
C GLY A 160 -28.10 -0.67 6.48
N ILE A 161 -27.04 -0.43 7.28
CA ILE A 161 -25.99 0.53 6.93
C ILE A 161 -24.82 -0.21 6.28
N LEU A 162 -24.44 0.26 5.09
CA LEU A 162 -23.20 -0.08 4.41
C LEU A 162 -22.18 1.03 4.67
N GLU A 163 -21.19 0.74 5.51
CA GLU A 163 -20.05 1.62 5.78
C GLU A 163 -18.97 1.42 4.71
N ILE A 164 -18.60 2.51 4.01
CA ILE A 164 -17.60 2.51 2.93
C ILE A 164 -16.50 3.52 3.29
N PRO A 165 -15.21 3.16 3.13
CA PRO A 165 -14.11 4.07 3.45
C PRO A 165 -14.08 5.27 2.50
N ARG A 166 -13.73 6.45 3.03
CA ARG A 166 -13.48 7.64 2.20
C ARG A 166 -12.25 7.41 1.32
N LEU A 167 -12.43 7.61 0.02
CA LEU A 167 -11.36 7.62 -0.98
C LEU A 167 -11.07 9.07 -1.38
N LYS A 168 -9.83 9.51 -1.17
CA LYS A 168 -9.37 10.83 -1.60
C LYS A 168 -8.83 10.69 -3.03
N ILE A 169 -9.50 11.31 -3.99
CA ILE A 169 -9.05 11.34 -5.38
C ILE A 169 -8.14 12.56 -5.53
N VAL A 170 -6.86 12.31 -5.77
CA VAL A 170 -5.84 13.32 -6.11
C VAL A 170 -5.42 13.17 -7.57
N LYS A 171 -4.68 14.14 -8.12
CA LYS A 171 -4.24 14.10 -9.52
C LYS A 171 -3.49 12.80 -9.87
N GLN A 172 -2.76 12.27 -8.89
CA GLN A 172 -1.99 11.04 -9.01
C GLN A 172 -2.82 9.75 -8.77
N THR A 173 -4.11 9.85 -8.40
CA THR A 173 -5.00 8.68 -8.25
C THR A 173 -5.28 7.98 -9.58
N GLU A 174 -5.05 8.66 -10.71
CA GLU A 174 -5.11 8.04 -12.05
C GLU A 174 -4.12 6.87 -12.18
N VAL A 175 -2.95 6.97 -11.54
CA VAL A 175 -1.90 5.94 -11.51
C VAL A 175 -2.34 4.69 -10.75
N THR A 176 -3.11 4.85 -9.67
CA THR A 176 -3.60 3.75 -8.82
C THR A 176 -4.85 3.08 -9.38
N SER A 177 -5.60 3.76 -10.23
CA SER A 177 -6.81 3.23 -10.88
C SER A 177 -6.50 2.14 -11.93
N LEU A 178 -5.23 2.05 -12.37
CA LEU A 178 -4.74 1.05 -13.31
C LEU A 178 -4.34 -0.30 -12.67
N LEU A 179 -4.37 -0.39 -11.33
CA LEU A 179 -4.11 -1.65 -10.62
C LEU A 179 -5.34 -2.57 -10.51
N TYR A 180 -6.48 -2.17 -11.09
CA TYR A 180 -7.73 -2.92 -11.06
C TYR A 180 -8.25 -3.34 -12.44
N PRO A 181 -7.44 -4.04 -13.25
CA PRO A 181 -8.04 -5.10 -14.07
C PRO A 181 -7.13 -6.34 -14.23
N LEU A 182 -6.82 -7.06 -13.15
CA LEU A 182 -6.23 -8.40 -13.27
C LEU A 182 -6.89 -9.40 -12.32
N HIS A 183 -8.14 -9.73 -12.63
CA HIS A 183 -8.66 -11.09 -12.53
C HIS A 183 -9.83 -11.20 -13.50
N LYS A 184 -9.52 -11.64 -14.72
CA LYS A 184 -10.47 -12.28 -15.63
C LYS A 184 -10.09 -13.75 -15.73
#